data_AF-A0A069EXU0-F1
#
_entry.id   AF-A0A069EXU0-F1
#
_cell.length_a   1.000
_cell.length_b   1.000
_cell.length_c   1.000
_cell.angle_alpha   90.00
_cell.angle_beta   90.00
_cell.angle_gamma   90.00
#
_symmetry.space_group_name_H-M   'P 1'
#
loop_
_entity.id
_entity.type
_entity.pdbx_description
1 polymer ?
#
loop_
_entity_poly.entity_id
_entity_poly.type
_entity_poly.pdbx_seq_one_letter_code
_entity_poly.pdbx_strand_id
1 'polypeptide(L)'
;MQTFLQHTTKFWNIRVGTDEFVVQYGKRGTIGKVQLKSFDTEEACKKEADKLVRQKLKKGYVEVEYDWDTHLYVDDPEIGPHPLTAHPAFMLHFQEDFYLDCTDEFAPFGSDEGADVLDMFGEALRKDRDLDFLEGAYAILSDWLEEDISTPEDWMQNGDRFACDVVILASAFASIKLTGRITDALKRSAHEALTTIVDEVMPEDVHRFQLINKQLAAFPASS
;
A
#
# COMPACT_ATOMS: atom_id res chain seq x y z
N MET A 1 8.82 -0.12 -18.07
CA MET A 1 8.67 1.23 -18.70
C MET A 1 7.71 2.05 -17.86
N GLN A 2 7.92 3.36 -17.69
CA GLN A 2 6.92 4.23 -17.06
C GLN A 2 6.79 5.57 -17.78
N THR A 3 5.57 6.07 -17.93
CA THR A 3 5.27 7.31 -18.67
C THR A 3 4.15 8.07 -17.97
N PHE A 4 4.34 9.38 -17.77
CA PHE A 4 3.32 10.27 -17.21
C PHE A 4 2.91 11.31 -18.24
N LEU A 5 1.62 11.37 -18.54
CA LEU A 5 1.04 12.28 -19.52
C LEU A 5 0.05 13.25 -18.88
N GLN A 6 0.10 14.51 -19.29
CA GLN A 6 -0.85 15.55 -18.88
C GLN A 6 -1.65 16.11 -20.05
N HIS A 7 -2.89 16.47 -19.77
CA HIS A 7 -3.74 17.33 -20.58
C HIS A 7 -4.25 18.47 -19.67
N THR A 8 -4.84 19.52 -20.24
CA THR A 8 -5.32 20.74 -19.54
C THR A 8 -5.75 20.52 -18.07
N THR A 9 -6.73 19.63 -17.84
CA THR A 9 -7.28 19.32 -16.50
C THR A 9 -7.16 17.84 -16.10
N LYS A 10 -6.51 17.01 -16.91
CA LYS A 10 -6.47 15.56 -16.72
C LYS A 10 -5.03 15.04 -16.71
N PHE A 11 -4.82 13.91 -16.07
CA PHE A 11 -3.60 13.14 -16.19
C PHE A 11 -3.92 11.70 -16.62
N TRP A 12 -2.92 11.05 -17.17
CA TRP A 12 -2.92 9.62 -17.44
C TRP A 12 -1.47 9.15 -17.36
N ASN A 13 -1.22 8.06 -16.65
CA ASN A 13 0.10 7.44 -16.59
C ASN A 13 -0.02 5.93 -16.83
N ILE A 14 1.11 5.33 -17.14
CA ILE A 14 1.25 3.89 -17.30
C ILE A 14 2.59 3.42 -16.72
N ARG A 15 2.58 2.28 -16.04
CA ARG A 15 3.77 1.53 -15.64
C ARG A 15 3.64 0.10 -16.15
N VAL A 16 4.67 -0.36 -16.85
CA VAL A 16 4.72 -1.66 -17.51
C VAL A 16 5.74 -2.54 -16.81
N GLY A 17 5.26 -3.68 -16.31
CA GLY A 17 6.06 -4.80 -15.78
C GLY A 17 6.51 -5.73 -16.91
N THR A 18 6.56 -7.04 -16.63
CA THR A 18 6.98 -8.05 -17.61
C THR A 18 5.89 -8.30 -18.65
N ASP A 19 4.75 -8.87 -18.22
CA ASP A 19 3.62 -9.28 -19.06
C ASP A 19 2.33 -8.55 -18.69
N GLU A 20 2.46 -7.45 -17.96
CA GLU A 20 1.35 -6.67 -17.45
C GLU A 20 1.68 -5.18 -17.35
N PHE A 21 0.64 -4.36 -17.26
CA PHE A 21 0.78 -2.95 -16.94
C PHE A 21 -0.32 -2.47 -16.01
N VAL A 22 -0.03 -1.38 -15.31
CA VAL A 22 -1.02 -0.56 -14.62
C VAL A 22 -1.17 0.76 -15.34
N VAL A 23 -2.41 1.24 -15.49
CA VAL A 23 -2.70 2.61 -15.88
C VAL A 23 -3.37 3.33 -14.73
N GLN A 24 -3.04 4.60 -14.55
CA GLN A 24 -3.74 5.47 -13.61
C GLN A 24 -4.14 6.78 -14.25
N TYR A 25 -5.37 7.23 -14.02
CA TYR A 25 -5.91 8.38 -14.72
C TYR A 25 -7.01 9.10 -13.95
N GLY A 26 -7.09 10.42 -14.14
CA GLY A 26 -8.05 11.23 -13.42
C GLY A 26 -7.95 12.71 -13.75
N LYS A 27 -8.59 13.51 -12.89
CA LYS A 27 -8.39 14.97 -12.89
C LYS A 27 -7.04 15.26 -12.23
N ARG A 28 -6.36 16.31 -12.69
CA ARG A 28 -5.13 16.78 -12.04
C ARG A 28 -5.42 17.13 -10.58
N GLY A 29 -4.51 16.76 -9.68
CA GLY A 29 -4.67 16.95 -8.24
C GLY A 29 -5.48 15.85 -7.52
N THR A 30 -5.97 14.85 -8.24
CA THR A 30 -6.64 13.67 -7.64
C THR A 30 -5.81 12.42 -7.83
N ILE A 31 -6.01 11.40 -6.99
CA ILE A 31 -5.40 10.06 -7.19
C ILE A 31 -5.96 9.39 -8.46
N GLY A 32 -7.21 9.70 -8.86
CA GLY A 32 -7.81 9.10 -10.06
C GLY A 32 -8.10 7.61 -9.91
N LYS A 33 -8.35 6.93 -11.03
CA LYS A 33 -8.64 5.50 -11.08
C LYS A 33 -7.39 4.72 -11.47
N VAL A 34 -7.22 3.53 -10.90
CA VAL A 34 -6.15 2.58 -11.21
C VAL A 34 -6.78 1.39 -11.91
N GLN A 35 -6.14 0.90 -12.98
CA GLN A 35 -6.55 -0.30 -13.71
C GLN A 35 -5.33 -1.13 -14.11
N LEU A 36 -5.29 -2.37 -13.68
CA LEU A 36 -4.28 -3.35 -14.04
C LEU A 36 -4.75 -4.18 -15.24
N LYS A 37 -3.78 -4.65 -16.03
CA LYS A 37 -4.05 -5.55 -17.14
C LYS A 37 -2.85 -6.44 -17.43
N SER A 38 -3.09 -7.73 -17.39
CA SER A 38 -2.11 -8.77 -17.73
C SER A 38 -2.33 -9.30 -19.15
N PHE A 39 -1.28 -9.91 -19.71
CA PHE A 39 -1.21 -10.41 -21.08
C PHE A 39 -0.48 -11.76 -21.08
N ASP A 40 -0.69 -12.55 -22.12
CA ASP A 40 -0.02 -13.86 -22.25
C ASP A 40 1.49 -13.75 -22.50
N THR A 41 1.97 -12.61 -23.03
CA THR A 41 3.39 -12.39 -23.33
C THR A 41 3.83 -10.95 -23.10
N GLU A 42 5.12 -10.76 -22.80
CA GLU A 42 5.75 -9.44 -22.67
C GLU A 42 5.58 -8.59 -23.95
N GLU A 43 5.72 -9.18 -25.13
CA GLU A 43 5.58 -8.46 -26.39
C GLU A 43 4.15 -7.96 -26.62
N ALA A 44 3.16 -8.76 -26.25
CA ALA A 44 1.75 -8.37 -26.33
C ALA A 44 1.45 -7.20 -25.39
N CYS A 45 1.95 -7.28 -24.15
CA CYS A 45 1.86 -6.21 -23.15
C CYS A 45 2.48 -4.90 -23.67
N LYS A 46 3.76 -4.95 -24.09
CA LYS A 46 4.49 -3.79 -24.59
C LYS A 46 3.81 -3.16 -25.81
N LYS A 47 3.33 -3.98 -26.76
CA LYS A 47 2.64 -3.48 -27.96
C LYS A 47 1.35 -2.74 -27.61
N GLU A 48 0.58 -3.23 -26.65
CA GLU A 48 -0.65 -2.55 -26.21
C GLU A 48 -0.33 -1.28 -25.42
N ALA A 49 0.67 -1.31 -24.53
CA ALA A 49 1.14 -0.13 -23.80
C ALA A 49 1.56 1.00 -24.75
N ASP A 50 2.42 0.70 -25.74
CA ASP A 50 2.87 1.65 -26.76
C ASP A 50 1.70 2.23 -27.56
N LYS A 51 0.70 1.39 -27.89
CA LYS A 51 -0.51 1.81 -28.59
C LYS A 51 -1.33 2.78 -27.73
N LEU A 52 -1.50 2.52 -26.44
CA LEU A 52 -2.21 3.41 -25.52
C LEU A 52 -1.53 4.77 -25.40
N VAL A 53 -0.19 4.79 -25.23
CA VAL A 53 0.59 6.04 -25.18
C VAL A 53 0.41 6.84 -26.46
N ARG A 54 0.59 6.24 -27.64
CA ARG A 54 0.39 6.92 -28.94
C ARG A 54 -1.02 7.48 -29.10
N GLN A 55 -2.04 6.75 -28.64
CA GLN A 55 -3.42 7.22 -28.67
C GLN A 55 -3.65 8.43 -27.77
N LYS A 56 -3.02 8.48 -26.58
CA LYS A 56 -3.10 9.63 -25.67
C LYS A 56 -2.39 10.85 -26.26
N LEU A 57 -1.20 10.68 -26.80
CA LEU A 57 -0.46 11.77 -27.48
C LEU A 57 -1.25 12.36 -28.64
N LYS A 58 -1.89 11.52 -29.48
CA LYS A 58 -2.79 11.98 -30.56
C LYS A 58 -4.01 12.77 -30.05
N LYS A 59 -4.43 12.53 -28.81
CA LYS A 59 -5.53 13.25 -28.14
C LYS A 59 -5.06 14.55 -27.46
N GLY A 60 -3.82 14.99 -27.71
CA GLY A 60 -3.27 16.24 -27.17
C GLY A 60 -2.72 16.13 -25.76
N TYR A 61 -2.55 14.90 -25.23
CA TYR A 61 -1.75 14.73 -24.02
C TYR A 61 -0.27 14.97 -24.35
N VAL A 62 0.47 15.50 -23.39
CA VAL A 62 1.90 15.76 -23.48
C VAL A 62 2.61 14.97 -22.39
N GLU A 63 3.70 14.32 -22.75
CA GLU A 63 4.58 13.65 -21.79
C GLU A 63 5.34 14.69 -20.98
N VAL A 64 5.39 14.49 -19.66
CA VAL A 64 6.07 15.39 -18.73
C VAL A 64 6.95 14.59 -17.79
N GLU A 65 8.01 15.22 -17.31
CA GLU A 65 8.76 14.70 -16.18
C GLU A 65 7.84 14.63 -14.95
N TYR A 66 7.94 13.53 -14.21
CA TYR A 66 7.10 13.25 -13.05
C TYR A 66 7.93 12.55 -11.98
N ASP A 67 7.82 13.07 -10.76
CA ASP A 67 8.47 12.50 -9.59
C ASP A 67 7.67 11.31 -9.07
N TRP A 68 8.18 10.11 -9.33
CA TRP A 68 7.55 8.87 -8.92
C TRP A 68 7.71 8.59 -7.42
N ASP A 69 8.67 9.22 -6.74
CA ASP A 69 8.89 9.04 -5.29
C ASP A 69 7.84 9.81 -4.44
N THR A 70 7.03 10.65 -5.07
CA THR A 70 5.89 11.35 -4.45
C THR A 70 4.53 10.83 -4.95
N HIS A 71 4.57 9.80 -5.78
CA HIS A 71 3.38 9.17 -6.32
C HIS A 71 2.65 8.36 -5.24
N LEU A 72 1.32 8.36 -5.29
CA LEU A 72 0.49 7.55 -4.39
C LEU A 72 0.09 6.27 -5.11
N TYR A 73 0.55 5.14 -4.57
CA TYR A 73 0.46 3.81 -5.16
C TYR A 73 -0.77 3.05 -4.63
N VAL A 74 -1.97 3.50 -5.01
CA VAL A 74 -3.23 2.81 -4.65
C VAL A 74 -3.52 1.65 -5.60
N ASP A 75 -4.30 0.68 -5.14
CA ASP A 75 -4.58 -0.55 -5.88
C ASP A 75 -5.70 -0.41 -6.91
N ASP A 76 -5.75 -1.37 -7.82
CA ASP A 76 -6.94 -1.64 -8.61
C ASP A 76 -7.95 -2.36 -7.70
N PRO A 77 -9.16 -1.82 -7.48
CA PRO A 77 -10.15 -2.43 -6.58
C PRO A 77 -10.64 -3.80 -7.04
N GLU A 78 -10.43 -4.18 -8.30
CA GLU A 78 -10.79 -5.52 -8.80
C GLU A 78 -9.67 -6.56 -8.60
N ILE A 79 -8.44 -6.13 -8.32
CA ILE A 79 -7.27 -7.02 -8.19
C ILE A 79 -6.71 -7.02 -6.76
N GLY A 80 -6.67 -5.86 -6.09
CA GLY A 80 -6.05 -5.71 -4.78
C GLY A 80 -4.54 -5.42 -4.84
N PRO A 81 -3.80 -5.71 -3.75
CA PRO A 81 -2.37 -5.42 -3.63
C PRO A 81 -1.56 -6.04 -4.76
N HIS A 82 -0.67 -5.26 -5.37
CA HIS A 82 0.07 -5.72 -6.54
C HIS A 82 1.45 -5.04 -6.68
N PRO A 83 2.49 -5.70 -7.22
CA PRO A 83 3.82 -5.09 -7.38
C PRO A 83 3.80 -3.80 -8.21
N LEU A 84 2.97 -3.76 -9.25
CA LEU A 84 2.75 -2.55 -10.05
C LEU A 84 1.90 -1.48 -9.34
N THR A 85 1.40 -1.71 -8.14
CA THR A 85 0.69 -0.71 -7.31
C THR A 85 1.32 -0.60 -5.92
N ALA A 86 2.59 -0.99 -5.79
CA ALA A 86 3.40 -0.73 -4.61
C ALA A 86 4.50 0.29 -4.92
N HIS A 87 4.83 1.13 -3.94
CA HIS A 87 5.90 2.11 -4.04
C HIS A 87 7.26 1.41 -4.29
N PRO A 88 8.17 1.97 -5.11
CA PRO A 88 9.47 1.36 -5.39
C PRO A 88 10.30 1.04 -4.13
N ALA A 89 10.27 1.91 -3.13
CA ALA A 89 10.92 1.67 -1.84
C ALA A 89 10.36 0.43 -1.10
N PHE A 90 9.05 0.19 -1.19
CA PHE A 90 8.44 -1.03 -0.65
C PHE A 90 8.99 -2.26 -1.37
N MET A 91 8.91 -2.27 -2.70
CA MET A 91 9.36 -3.43 -3.52
C MET A 91 10.86 -3.71 -3.41
N LEU A 92 11.68 -2.69 -3.18
CA LEU A 92 13.12 -2.86 -2.99
C LEU A 92 13.43 -3.53 -1.65
N HIS A 93 12.63 -3.26 -0.63
CA HIS A 93 12.91 -3.61 0.76
C HIS A 93 12.20 -4.90 1.22
N PHE A 94 10.97 -5.10 0.78
CA PHE A 94 10.13 -6.25 1.10
C PHE A 94 9.99 -7.13 -0.14
N GLN A 95 10.85 -8.14 -0.25
CA GLN A 95 11.04 -8.92 -1.49
C GLN A 95 10.32 -10.27 -1.47
N GLU A 96 9.80 -10.66 -0.32
CA GLU A 96 9.08 -11.91 -0.16
C GLU A 96 7.64 -11.77 -0.67
N ASP A 97 7.19 -12.76 -1.45
CA ASP A 97 5.90 -12.70 -2.17
C ASP A 97 4.70 -12.49 -1.24
N PHE A 98 4.76 -12.99 0.00
CA PHE A 98 3.65 -12.90 0.95
C PHE A 98 3.30 -11.46 1.32
N TYR A 99 4.18 -10.47 1.16
CA TYR A 99 3.89 -9.09 1.54
C TYR A 99 2.72 -8.44 0.80
N LEU A 100 2.40 -8.95 -0.39
CA LEU A 100 1.26 -8.51 -1.20
C LEU A 100 0.25 -9.64 -1.43
N ASP A 101 0.40 -10.76 -0.74
CA ASP A 101 -0.53 -11.89 -0.84
C ASP A 101 -1.73 -11.62 0.07
N CYS A 102 -2.86 -11.24 -0.54
CA CYS A 102 -4.11 -11.01 0.17
C CYS A 102 -4.85 -12.30 0.57
N THR A 103 -4.23 -13.47 0.40
CA THR A 103 -4.77 -14.78 0.80
C THR A 103 -3.97 -15.46 1.89
N ASP A 104 -2.80 -14.92 2.26
CA ASP A 104 -1.99 -15.38 3.39
C ASP A 104 -2.43 -14.62 4.66
N GLU A 105 -3.11 -15.31 5.59
CA GLU A 105 -3.67 -14.69 6.81
C GLU A 105 -2.61 -14.00 7.70
N PHE A 106 -1.32 -14.33 7.52
CA PHE A 106 -0.20 -13.72 8.26
C PHE A 106 0.53 -12.64 7.47
N ALA A 107 0.13 -12.38 6.22
CA ALA A 107 0.59 -11.23 5.46
C ALA A 107 0.00 -9.93 6.01
N PRO A 108 0.67 -8.78 5.87
CA PRO A 108 0.14 -7.50 6.35
C PRO A 108 -1.23 -7.11 5.80
N PHE A 109 -1.64 -7.67 4.66
CA PHE A 109 -2.90 -7.37 3.98
C PHE A 109 -3.75 -8.61 3.66
N GLY A 110 -3.44 -9.75 4.28
CA GLY A 110 -4.13 -11.01 3.98
C GLY A 110 -5.18 -11.46 4.99
N SER A 111 -5.21 -10.85 6.18
CA SER A 111 -6.38 -10.93 7.07
C SER A 111 -7.47 -9.95 6.63
N ASP A 112 -8.71 -10.16 7.07
CA ASP A 112 -9.83 -9.24 6.80
C ASP A 112 -9.51 -7.83 7.33
N GLU A 113 -8.96 -7.73 8.54
CA GLU A 113 -8.55 -6.45 9.14
C GLU A 113 -7.45 -5.77 8.31
N GLY A 114 -6.43 -6.53 7.89
CA GLY A 114 -5.32 -5.99 7.10
C GLY A 114 -5.77 -5.50 5.72
N ALA A 115 -6.67 -6.23 5.07
CA ALA A 115 -7.26 -5.86 3.79
C ALA A 115 -8.12 -4.58 3.92
N ASP A 116 -8.99 -4.52 4.94
CA ASP A 116 -9.84 -3.36 5.22
C ASP A 116 -9.00 -2.12 5.51
N VAL A 117 -7.97 -2.23 6.34
CA VAL A 117 -7.05 -1.14 6.65
C VAL A 117 -6.41 -0.56 5.38
N LEU A 118 -5.96 -1.42 4.46
CA LEU A 118 -5.36 -0.96 3.22
C LEU A 118 -6.36 -0.21 2.32
N ASP A 119 -7.59 -0.72 2.18
CA ASP A 119 -8.64 -0.05 1.40
C ASP A 119 -9.04 1.29 2.03
N MET A 120 -9.25 1.31 3.35
CA MET A 120 -9.57 2.51 4.12
C MET A 120 -8.51 3.59 3.96
N PHE A 121 -7.22 3.23 4.02
CA PHE A 121 -6.14 4.20 3.75
C PHE A 121 -6.09 4.65 2.29
N GLY A 122 -6.34 3.74 1.34
CA GLY A 122 -6.48 4.07 -0.07
C GLY A 122 -7.53 5.17 -0.30
N GLU A 123 -8.69 5.04 0.35
CA GLU A 123 -9.79 6.01 0.27
C GLU A 123 -9.54 7.27 1.12
N ALA A 124 -8.90 7.16 2.28
CA ALA A 124 -8.52 8.30 3.10
C ALA A 124 -7.56 9.22 2.34
N LEU A 125 -6.55 8.65 1.66
CA LEU A 125 -5.59 9.41 0.84
C LEU A 125 -6.25 10.15 -0.34
N ARG A 126 -7.42 9.71 -0.81
CA ARG A 126 -8.17 10.44 -1.85
C ARG A 126 -8.77 11.74 -1.30
N LYS A 127 -9.00 11.82 0.01
CA LYS A 127 -9.59 12.97 0.72
C LYS A 127 -8.51 13.86 1.30
N ASP A 128 -7.50 13.26 1.94
CA ASP A 128 -6.39 13.95 2.59
C ASP A 128 -5.07 13.26 2.25
N ARG A 129 -4.18 13.99 1.55
CA ARG A 129 -2.90 13.44 1.09
C ARG A 129 -1.79 13.51 2.13
N ASP A 130 -2.02 14.28 3.20
CA ASP A 130 -1.06 14.49 4.30
C ASP A 130 -1.51 13.73 5.56
N LEU A 131 -2.33 12.69 5.39
CA LEU A 131 -2.84 11.81 6.44
C LEU A 131 -1.72 11.26 7.33
N ASP A 132 -1.90 11.36 8.64
CA ASP A 132 -1.11 10.60 9.61
C ASP A 132 -1.67 9.18 9.73
N PHE A 133 -0.87 8.18 9.36
CA PHE A 133 -1.29 6.78 9.35
C PHE A 133 -1.44 6.19 10.76
N LEU A 134 -0.75 6.70 11.77
CA LEU A 134 -0.94 6.23 13.15
C LEU A 134 -2.24 6.78 13.73
N GLU A 135 -2.50 8.07 13.56
CA GLU A 135 -3.79 8.66 13.93
C GLU A 135 -4.94 7.99 13.16
N GLY A 136 -4.73 7.70 11.87
CA GLY A 136 -5.67 6.95 11.06
C GLY A 136 -5.92 5.54 11.58
N ALA A 137 -4.87 4.82 12.01
CA ALA A 137 -5.00 3.49 12.60
C ALA A 137 -5.84 3.52 13.89
N TYR A 138 -5.59 4.49 14.77
CA TYR A 138 -6.38 4.68 15.98
C TYR A 138 -7.84 5.06 15.69
N ALA A 139 -8.08 5.86 14.65
CA ALA A 139 -9.44 6.17 14.22
C ALA A 139 -10.19 4.93 13.68
N ILE A 140 -9.49 4.04 12.95
CA ILE A 140 -10.05 2.75 12.51
C ILE A 140 -10.43 1.89 13.73
N LEU A 141 -9.50 1.73 14.67
CA LEU A 141 -9.75 0.94 15.89
C LEU A 141 -10.88 1.53 16.74
N SER A 142 -10.94 2.85 16.87
CA SER A 142 -12.00 3.52 17.62
C SER A 142 -13.38 3.27 17.01
N ASP A 143 -13.48 3.28 15.68
CA ASP A 143 -14.73 2.98 14.98
C ASP A 143 -15.14 1.52 15.15
N TRP A 144 -14.19 0.58 15.02
CA TRP A 144 -14.46 -0.85 15.11
C TRP A 144 -14.80 -1.34 16.52
N LEU A 145 -14.13 -0.78 17.54
CA LEU A 145 -14.35 -1.15 18.94
C LEU A 145 -15.45 -0.33 19.62
N GLU A 146 -15.95 0.73 18.96
CA GLU A 146 -16.87 1.71 19.55
C GLU A 146 -16.32 2.36 20.85
N GLU A 147 -14.99 2.51 20.94
CA GLU A 147 -14.24 3.05 22.09
C GLU A 147 -13.29 4.17 21.64
N ASP A 148 -12.87 5.04 22.56
CA ASP A 148 -11.88 6.10 22.27
C ASP A 148 -10.47 5.51 22.38
N ILE A 149 -9.89 5.12 21.24
CA ILE A 149 -8.58 4.50 21.16
C ILE A 149 -7.54 5.55 20.80
N SER A 150 -6.50 5.67 21.63
CA SER A 150 -5.43 6.67 21.44
C SER A 150 -4.04 6.11 21.72
N THR A 151 -3.94 4.96 22.39
CA THR A 151 -2.69 4.32 22.77
C THR A 151 -2.84 2.79 22.72
N PRO A 152 -1.74 2.03 22.54
CA PRO A 152 -1.79 0.58 22.61
C PRO A 152 -2.36 0.05 23.93
N GLU A 153 -2.14 0.75 25.05
CA GLU A 153 -2.68 0.38 26.35
C GLU A 153 -4.21 0.26 26.39
N ASP A 154 -4.92 0.97 25.49
CA ASP A 154 -6.38 1.01 25.44
C ASP A 154 -6.99 -0.36 25.04
N TRP A 155 -6.32 -1.13 24.15
CA TRP A 155 -6.78 -2.47 23.76
C TRP A 155 -5.99 -3.61 24.42
N MET A 156 -4.87 -3.33 25.10
CA MET A 156 -4.09 -4.35 25.80
C MET A 156 -4.87 -5.07 26.93
N GLN A 157 -5.93 -4.45 27.45
CA GLN A 157 -6.76 -5.03 28.51
C GLN A 157 -8.01 -5.76 27.97
N ASN A 158 -8.26 -5.67 26.66
CA ASN A 158 -9.42 -6.23 25.98
C ASN A 158 -9.08 -7.58 25.31
N GLY A 159 -10.11 -8.36 24.98
CA GLY A 159 -9.97 -9.71 24.42
C GLY A 159 -9.49 -9.79 22.97
N ASP A 160 -9.47 -8.67 22.24
CA ASP A 160 -9.17 -8.59 20.79
C ASP A 160 -7.79 -7.97 20.47
N ARG A 161 -6.82 -8.21 21.37
CA ARG A 161 -5.47 -7.65 21.26
C ARG A 161 -4.77 -7.98 19.93
N PHE A 162 -4.85 -9.24 19.50
CA PHE A 162 -4.23 -9.69 18.24
C PHE A 162 -4.75 -8.90 17.03
N ALA A 163 -6.07 -8.74 16.91
CA ALA A 163 -6.67 -8.01 15.80
C ALA A 163 -6.25 -6.53 15.79
N CYS A 164 -6.19 -5.90 16.97
CA CYS A 164 -5.73 -4.52 17.09
C CYS A 164 -4.26 -4.35 16.67
N ASP A 165 -3.40 -5.28 17.08
CA ASP A 165 -1.98 -5.28 16.70
C ASP A 165 -1.79 -5.55 15.20
N VAL A 166 -2.65 -6.39 14.59
CA VAL A 166 -2.72 -6.57 13.13
C VAL A 166 -3.10 -5.27 12.43
N VAL A 167 -4.05 -4.48 12.96
CA VAL A 167 -4.39 -3.15 12.38
C VAL A 167 -3.18 -2.21 12.39
N ILE A 168 -2.44 -2.14 13.50
CA ILE A 168 -1.22 -1.31 13.58
C ILE A 168 -0.15 -1.81 12.58
N LEU A 169 0.04 -3.12 12.50
CA LEU A 169 0.97 -3.74 11.55
C LEU A 169 0.59 -3.40 10.10
N ALA A 170 -0.66 -3.65 9.71
CA ALA A 170 -1.20 -3.36 8.39
C ALA A 170 -1.07 -1.86 8.06
N SER A 171 -1.30 -0.98 9.04
CA SER A 171 -1.17 0.48 8.89
C SER A 171 0.27 0.89 8.56
N ALA A 172 1.26 0.30 9.23
CA ALA A 172 2.67 0.54 8.92
C ALA A 172 3.04 0.11 7.50
N PHE A 173 2.62 -1.08 7.09
CA PHE A 173 2.88 -1.58 5.74
C PHE A 173 2.10 -0.82 4.67
N ALA A 174 0.85 -0.39 4.94
CA ALA A 174 0.06 0.45 4.06
C ALA A 174 0.74 1.81 3.84
N SER A 175 1.25 2.43 4.91
CA SER A 175 2.02 3.68 4.81
C SER A 175 3.19 3.55 3.84
N ILE A 176 4.00 2.49 3.99
CA ILE A 176 5.16 2.26 3.12
C ILE A 176 4.75 1.87 1.70
N LYS A 177 3.75 0.99 1.54
CA LYS A 177 3.28 0.55 0.22
C LYS A 177 2.73 1.72 -0.59
N LEU A 178 1.88 2.54 0.01
CA LEU A 178 1.15 3.61 -0.67
C LEU A 178 2.02 4.84 -0.91
N THR A 179 2.97 5.14 -0.01
CA THR A 179 3.71 6.42 0.00
C THR A 179 5.22 6.29 -0.03
N GLY A 180 5.76 5.08 0.20
CA GLY A 180 7.21 4.85 0.33
C GLY A 180 7.80 5.31 1.65
N ARG A 181 6.97 5.69 2.63
CA ARG A 181 7.39 6.35 3.86
C ARG A 181 6.70 5.73 5.07
N ILE A 182 7.30 5.95 6.23
CA ILE A 182 6.74 5.60 7.53
C ILE A 182 7.30 6.57 8.57
N THR A 183 6.47 7.04 9.50
CA THR A 183 6.92 7.90 10.61
C THR A 183 7.59 7.07 11.70
N ASP A 184 8.47 7.69 12.50
CA ASP A 184 9.09 7.03 13.66
C ASP A 184 8.04 6.53 14.67
N ALA A 185 6.93 7.26 14.83
CA ALA A 185 5.86 6.89 15.75
C ALA A 185 5.13 5.62 15.30
N LEU A 186 4.67 5.58 14.03
CA LEU A 186 4.00 4.41 13.48
C LEU A 186 4.93 3.19 13.45
N LYS A 187 6.20 3.40 13.05
CA LYS A 187 7.19 2.34 13.03
C LYS A 187 7.42 1.74 14.42
N ARG A 188 7.52 2.57 15.46
CA ARG A 188 7.66 2.11 16.85
C ARG A 188 6.44 1.29 17.30
N SER A 189 5.24 1.81 17.03
CA SER A 189 4.00 1.13 17.40
C SER A 189 3.88 -0.25 16.71
N ALA A 190 4.26 -0.35 15.43
CA ALA A 190 4.27 -1.62 14.72
C ALA A 190 5.33 -2.62 15.26
N HIS A 191 6.46 -2.15 15.78
CA HIS A 191 7.44 -3.02 16.46
C HIS A 191 6.91 -3.59 17.78
N GLU A 192 6.16 -2.78 18.52
CA GLU A 192 5.50 -3.20 19.77
C GLU A 192 4.41 -4.23 19.46
N ALA A 193 3.54 -3.95 18.47
CA ALA A 193 2.53 -4.87 17.97
C ALA A 193 3.14 -6.22 17.52
N LEU A 194 4.20 -6.20 16.72
CA LEU A 194 4.87 -7.44 16.28
C LEU A 194 5.47 -8.25 17.43
N THR A 195 5.91 -7.57 18.49
CA THR A 195 6.43 -8.24 19.69
C THR A 195 5.32 -8.98 20.40
N THR A 196 4.16 -8.35 20.57
CA THR A 196 2.96 -8.99 21.10
C THR A 196 2.53 -10.18 20.24
N ILE A 197 2.40 -9.99 18.93
CA ILE A 197 1.92 -11.03 18.01
C ILE A 197 2.79 -12.28 18.13
N VAL A 198 4.11 -12.12 18.20
CA VAL A 198 5.06 -13.23 18.40
C VAL A 198 4.79 -14.03 19.67
N ASP A 199 4.30 -13.38 20.74
CA ASP A 199 3.98 -14.05 22.01
C ASP A 199 2.65 -14.84 21.95
N GLU A 200 1.78 -14.55 20.98
CA GLU A 200 0.42 -15.10 20.87
C GLU A 200 0.29 -16.18 19.77
N VAL A 201 1.15 -16.16 18.75
CA VAL A 201 1.12 -17.12 17.64
C VAL A 201 1.76 -18.47 18.00
N MET A 202 1.45 -19.49 17.20
CA MET A 202 2.02 -20.82 17.36
C MET A 202 3.54 -20.81 17.11
N PRO A 203 4.33 -21.67 17.78
CA PRO A 203 5.79 -21.70 17.63
C PRO A 203 6.31 -21.83 16.19
N GLU A 204 5.57 -22.53 15.33
CA GLU A 204 5.85 -22.66 13.90
C GLU A 204 5.75 -21.35 13.12
N ASP A 205 4.90 -20.41 13.56
CA ASP A 205 4.61 -19.15 12.87
C ASP A 205 5.47 -17.99 13.38
N VAL A 206 6.10 -18.14 14.55
CA VAL A 206 6.99 -17.13 15.16
C VAL A 206 8.06 -16.63 14.18
N HIS A 207 8.62 -17.52 13.34
CA HIS A 207 9.64 -17.14 12.38
C HIS A 207 9.15 -16.12 11.35
N ARG A 208 7.88 -16.20 10.93
CA ARG A 208 7.26 -15.27 10.00
C ARG A 208 7.27 -13.85 10.57
N PHE A 209 6.74 -13.67 11.77
CA PHE A 209 6.63 -12.36 12.39
C PHE A 209 8.00 -11.79 12.81
N GLN A 210 8.96 -12.64 13.19
CA GLN A 210 10.35 -12.21 13.41
C GLN A 210 11.02 -11.69 12.14
N LEU A 211 10.77 -12.32 10.98
CA LEU A 211 11.26 -11.85 9.68
C LEU A 211 10.65 -10.49 9.35
N ILE A 212 9.33 -10.36 9.47
CA ILE A 212 8.60 -9.10 9.25
C ILE A 212 9.17 -7.99 10.12
N ASN A 213 9.34 -8.25 11.42
CA ASN A 213 9.89 -7.29 12.38
C ASN A 213 11.30 -6.84 12.02
N LYS A 214 12.17 -7.79 11.65
CA LYS A 214 13.54 -7.51 11.21
C LYS A 214 13.57 -6.64 9.95
N GLN A 215 12.71 -6.94 8.98
CA GLN A 215 12.66 -6.18 7.72
C GLN A 215 12.09 -4.79 7.95
N LEU A 216 11.00 -4.65 8.71
CA LEU A 216 10.46 -3.34 9.09
C LEU A 216 11.52 -2.49 9.82
N ALA A 217 12.29 -3.09 10.74
CA ALA A 217 13.33 -2.39 11.49
C ALA A 217 14.41 -1.79 10.57
N ALA A 218 14.73 -2.49 9.49
CA ALA A 218 15.72 -2.06 8.50
C ALA A 218 15.19 -0.97 7.54
N PHE A 219 13.87 -0.75 7.44
CA PHE A 219 13.30 0.26 6.55
C PHE A 219 13.54 1.68 7.13
N PRO A 220 14.06 2.65 6.37
CA PRO A 220 14.33 3.99 6.92
C PRO A 220 13.03 4.73 7.27
N ALA A 221 12.93 5.25 8.49
CA ALA A 221 11.84 6.14 8.86
C ALA A 221 12.03 7.52 8.20
N SER A 222 10.90 8.16 7.89
CA SER A 222 10.86 9.54 7.42
C SER A 222 11.03 10.49 8.61
N SER A 223 11.81 11.55 8.39
CA SER A 223 12.06 12.62 9.35
C SER A 223 10.84 13.49 9.58
#